data_AF-A0A375J2V8-F1
#
_entry.id   AF-A0A375J2V8-F1
#
_cell.length_a   1.000
_cell.length_b   1.000
_cell.length_c   1.000
_cell.angle_alpha   90.00
_cell.angle_beta   90.00
_cell.angle_gamma   90.00
#
_symmetry.space_group_name_H-M   'P 1'
#
loop_
_entity.id
_entity.type
_entity.pdbx_description
1 polymer ?
#
loop_
_entity_poly.entity_id
_entity_poly.type
_entity_poly.pdbx_seq_one_letter_code
_entity_poly.pdbx_strand_id
1 'polypeptide(L)' 'MKIRTSRVVSLLSKESYWQCPNIECAYTCKAITSVISTIAPSMRPNPKAYLPVGKVRPGLMDERQMDLLPT' A
#
# COMPACT_ATOMS: atom_id res chain seq x y z
N MET A 1 5.08 8.68 -17.94
CA MET A 1 6.25 7.78 -17.81
C MET A 1 5.80 6.32 -17.89
N LYS A 2 6.64 5.41 -18.39
CA LYS A 2 6.33 3.97 -18.50
C LYS A 2 7.30 3.15 -17.66
N ILE A 3 6.78 2.18 -16.89
CA ILE A 3 7.58 1.21 -16.16
C ILE A 3 8.19 0.24 -17.16
N ARG A 4 9.52 0.06 -17.09
CA ARG A 4 10.25 -0.89 -17.95
C ARG A 4 10.47 -2.20 -17.21
N THR A 5 10.98 -2.11 -16.00
CA THR A 5 11.25 -3.25 -15.13
C THR A 5 10.95 -2.89 -13.69
N SER A 6 10.78 -3.90 -12.86
CA SER A 6 10.60 -3.71 -11.44
C SER A 6 11.17 -4.89 -10.67
N ARG A 7 11.75 -4.62 -9.51
CA ARG A 7 12.31 -5.63 -8.60
C ARG A 7 11.74 -5.48 -7.20
N VAL A 8 11.48 -6.60 -6.55
CA VAL A 8 11.13 -6.61 -5.12
C VAL A 8 12.40 -6.36 -4.32
N VAL A 9 12.36 -5.38 -3.40
CA VAL A 9 13.53 -5.00 -2.58
C VAL A 9 13.35 -5.47 -1.14
N SER A 10 12.13 -5.45 -0.64
CA SER A 10 11.76 -5.97 0.68
C SER A 10 10.36 -6.58 0.63
N LEU A 11 9.89 -7.15 1.75
CA LEU A 11 8.52 -7.67 1.85
C LEU A 11 7.44 -6.61 1.57
N LEU A 12 7.77 -5.33 1.75
CA LEU A 12 6.82 -4.22 1.67
C LEU A 12 7.15 -3.20 0.58
N SER A 13 8.32 -3.32 -0.05
CA SER A 13 8.85 -2.31 -0.97
C SER A 13 9.29 -2.91 -2.30
N LYS A 14 8.93 -2.21 -3.37
CA LYS A 14 9.27 -2.56 -4.75
C LYS A 14 9.95 -1.38 -5.44
N GLU A 15 11.10 -1.64 -6.04
CA GLU A 15 11.79 -0.65 -6.88
C GLU A 15 11.34 -0.83 -8.34
N SER A 16 11.10 0.29 -9.01
CA SER A 16 10.61 0.34 -10.39
C SER A 16 11.44 1.31 -11.22
N TYR A 17 11.75 0.90 -12.45
CA TYR A 17 12.52 1.69 -13.41
C TYR A 17 11.57 2.34 -14.39
N TRP A 18 11.66 3.66 -14.50
CA TRP A 18 10.75 4.48 -15.29
C TRP A 18 11.52 5.16 -16.41
N GLN A 19 10.88 5.20 -17.58
CA GLN A 19 11.39 5.93 -18.74
C GLN A 19 10.27 6.81 -19.31
N CYS A 20 10.59 8.06 -19.61
CA CYS A 20 9.70 8.92 -20.38
C CYS A 20 9.61 8.38 -21.82
N PRO A 21 8.40 8.22 -22.38
CA PRO A 21 8.26 7.78 -23.77
C PRO A 21 8.68 8.85 -24.78
N ASN A 22 8.67 10.13 -24.41
CA ASN A 22 9.13 11.21 -25.28
C ASN A 22 10.67 11.22 -25.35
N ILE A 23 11.19 11.11 -26.56
CA ILE A 23 12.63 11.09 -26.87
C ILE A 23 13.30 12.41 -26.47
N GLU A 24 12.64 13.56 -26.67
CA GLU A 24 13.21 14.87 -26.32
C GLU A 24 13.36 15.06 -24.81
N CYS A 25 12.45 14.47 -24.03
CA CYS A 25 12.50 14.54 -22.58
C CYS A 25 13.61 13.66 -22.00
N ALA A 26 13.91 12.51 -22.63
CA ALA A 26 14.97 11.54 -22.29
C ALA A 26 15.08 11.14 -20.80
N TYR A 27 14.06 11.46 -19.99
CA TYR A 27 14.13 11.31 -18.55
C TYR A 27 13.97 9.86 -18.13
N THR A 28 14.92 9.38 -17.32
CA THR A 28 14.91 8.05 -16.73
C THR A 28 15.11 8.16 -15.23
N CYS A 29 14.30 7.46 -14.45
CA CYS A 29 14.43 7.44 -12.99
C CYS A 29 14.13 6.07 -12.40
N LYS A 30 14.51 5.90 -11.13
CA LYS A 30 14.10 4.78 -10.30
C LYS A 30 13.19 5.31 -9.20
N ALA A 31 12.11 4.60 -8.92
CA ALA A 31 11.20 4.92 -7.83
C ALA A 31 11.02 3.71 -6.93
N ILE A 32 10.98 3.94 -5.62
CA ILE A 32 10.63 2.94 -4.62
C ILE A 32 9.18 3.17 -4.21
N THR A 33 8.35 2.14 -4.36
CA THR A 33 6.98 2.11 -3.87
C THR A 33 6.94 1.21 -2.64
N SER A 34 6.49 1.75 -1.51
CA SER A 34 6.39 1.04 -0.24
C SER A 34 4.95 1.02 0.25
N VAL A 35 4.51 -0.11 0.78
CA VAL A 35 3.26 -0.21 1.53
C VAL A 35 3.48 0.44 2.91
N ILE A 36 2.60 1.36 3.31
CA ILE A 36 2.77 2.16 4.53
C ILE A 36 1.76 1.83 5.63
N SER A 37 0.59 1.32 5.27
CA SER A 37 -0.46 0.95 6.22
C SER A 37 -1.42 -0.07 5.61
N THR A 38 -2.06 -0.83 6.48
CA THR A 38 -3.08 -1.81 6.10
C THR A 38 -4.46 -1.16 6.17
N ILE A 39 -5.19 -1.11 5.05
CA ILE A 39 -6.57 -0.58 5.03
C ILE A 39 -7.56 -1.62 5.57
N ALA A 40 -7.43 -2.87 5.14
CA ALA A 40 -8.20 -3.99 5.64
C ALA A 40 -7.25 -5.19 5.87
N PRO A 41 -7.26 -5.81 7.06
CA PRO A 41 -6.36 -6.92 7.36
C PRO A 41 -6.74 -8.16 6.54
N SER A 42 -5.71 -8.92 6.11
CA SER A 42 -5.90 -10.24 5.52
C SER A 42 -6.35 -11.24 6.59
N MET A 43 -7.17 -12.22 6.22
CA MET A 43 -7.54 -13.36 7.09
C MET A 43 -6.34 -14.24 7.47
N ARG A 44 -5.22 -14.13 6.74
CA ARG A 44 -3.94 -14.79 7.05
C ARG A 44 -2.81 -13.79 6.87
N PRO A 45 -2.53 -12.94 7.88
CA PRO A 45 -1.45 -11.95 7.79
C PRO A 45 -0.09 -12.63 7.84
N ASN A 46 0.88 -12.14 7.06
CA ASN A 46 2.27 -12.58 7.15
C ASN A 46 2.94 -11.91 8.37
N PRO A 47 3.36 -12.66 9.41
CA PRO A 47 3.94 -12.07 10.62
C PRO A 47 5.28 -11.36 10.37
N LYS A 48 5.97 -11.66 9.26
CA LYS A 48 7.23 -10.99 8.88
C LYS A 48 7.04 -9.63 8.19
N ALA A 49 5.80 -9.29 7.81
CA ALA A 49 5.46 -8.08 7.07
C ALA A 49 4.40 -7.27 7.83
N TYR A 50 4.66 -7.01 9.12
CA TYR A 50 3.74 -6.26 9.96
C TYR A 50 3.68 -4.79 9.54
N LEU A 51 2.46 -4.30 9.33
CA LEU A 51 2.14 -2.92 8.99
C LEU A 51 1.10 -2.42 9.98
N PRO A 52 1.19 -1.17 10.45
CA PRO A 52 0.13 -0.60 11.28
C PRO A 52 -1.19 -0.58 10.49
N VAL A 53 -2.26 -1.02 11.14
CA VAL A 53 -3.62 -0.88 10.58
C VAL A 53 -3.94 0.62 10.54
N GLY A 54 -4.33 1.12 9.38
CA GLY A 54 -4.72 2.53 9.22
C GLY A 54 -5.88 2.86 10.17
N LYS A 55 -6.01 4.14 10.55
CA LYS A 55 -7.14 4.58 11.38
C LYS A 55 -8.44 4.17 10.67
N VAL A 56 -9.22 3.31 11.31
CA VAL A 56 -10.59 3.03 10.88
C VAL A 56 -11.30 4.37 10.86
N ARG A 57 -11.78 4.80 9.69
CA ARG A 57 -12.69 5.95 9.67
C ARG A 57 -13.87 5.53 10.54
N PRO A 58 -14.18 6.26 11.63
CA PRO A 58 -15.39 5.97 12.36
C PRO A 58 -16.52 6.02 11.33
N GLY A 59 -17.22 4.90 11.17
CA GLY A 59 -18.41 4.86 10.32
C GLY A 59 -19.38 5.93 10.81
N LEU A 60 -20.29 6.35 9.93
CA LEU A 60 -21.50 7.01 10.40
C LEU A 60 -22.08 6.10 11.47
N MET A 61 -22.18 6.57 12.72
CA MET A 61 -22.79 5.80 13.79
C MET A 61 -24.23 5.52 13.36
N ASP A 62 -24.51 4.28 12.92
CA ASP A 62 -25.88 3.86 12.67
C ASP A 62 -26.50 3.64 14.05
N GLU A 63 -27.46 4.48 14.42
CA GLU A 63 -28.14 4.41 15.71
C GLU A 63 -28.88 3.07 15.92
N ARG A 64 -29.10 2.29 14.84
CA ARG A 64 -29.70 0.95 14.90
C ARG A 64 -28.68 -0.15 15.20
N GLN A 65 -27.39 0.16 15.15
CA GLN A 65 -26.34 -0.82 15.45
C GLN A 65 -26.19 -0.93 16.96
N MET A 66 -26.63 -2.07 17.52
CA MET A 66 -26.46 -2.38 18.94
C MET A 66 -24.98 -2.46 19.31
N ASP A 67 -24.67 -2.14 20.57
CA ASP A 67 -23.31 -2.24 21.11
C ASP A 67 -22.75 -3.66 20.94
N LEU A 68 -21.49 -3.76 20.54
CA LEU A 68 -20.77 -5.04 20.56
C LEU A 68 -20.65 -5.50 22.01
N LEU A 69 -20.94 -6.79 22.26
CA LEU A 69 -20.91 -7.38 23.58
C LEU A 69 -19.57 -7.08 24.30
N PRO A 70 -19.60 -6.74 25.60
CA PRO A 70 -18.38 -6.54 26.37
C PRO A 70 -17.61 -7.88 26.48
N THR A 71 -16.31 -7.83 26.23
CA THR A 71 -15.36 -8.94 26.43
C THR A 71 -15.02 -9.15 27.89
#